data_AF-W6XUN7-F1
#
_entry.id   AF-W6XUN7-F1
#
_cell.length_a   1.000
_cell.length_b   1.000
_cell.length_c   1.000
_cell.angle_alpha   90.00
_cell.angle_beta   90.00
_cell.angle_gamma   90.00
#
_symmetry.space_group_name_H-M   'P 1'
#
loop_
_entity.id
_entity.type
_entity.pdbx_description
1 polymer ?
#
loop_
_entity_poly.entity_id
_entity_poly.type
_entity_poly.pdbx_seq_one_letter_code
_entity_poly.pdbx_strand_id
1 'polypeptide(L)'
;MATAREHNDVERGASFEKSVNGTSAVDHAGARPKQRTPYDYGGNPLAHVATNDPDLRLAAFGGEFQPGLYRPPNRKFANPAPLGLSAFALTTFVLSLINVKTRSIGHPNIVVALAYGYGGLVQLLAGMWEMAVGNTFGATALSSYGGFWIAFGIVLTPGVFEIEEILVKSGDFYNSFGLFLMGWFIFTFLLFLCTLRSTVAFCFLFFTLDMAFMLLGIGYLQADANGPQESCIVAGGAFGLMAAFTAWYNALAGIADSSNSFFVIPVAHFPWSEKGRERRNKVDNSAARAEAEHLA
;
A
#
# COMPACT_ATOMS: atom_id res chain seq x y z
N MET A 1 -39.68 -9.09 32.82
CA MET A 1 -40.56 -10.22 33.18
C MET A 1 -40.99 -10.85 31.85
N ALA A 2 -40.40 -11.97 31.42
CA ALA A 2 -40.82 -13.35 31.73
C ALA A 2 -42.28 -13.58 31.30
N THR A 3 -42.68 -14.52 30.44
CA THR A 3 -42.11 -15.75 29.85
C THR A 3 -43.06 -16.22 28.74
N ALA A 4 -42.56 -16.79 27.64
CA ALA A 4 -43.37 -17.63 26.75
C ALA A 4 -43.06 -19.10 27.07
N ARG A 5 -44.10 -19.85 27.46
CA ARG A 5 -44.07 -21.27 27.81
C ARG A 5 -45.08 -22.00 26.91
N GLU A 6 -44.76 -23.27 26.66
CA GLU A 6 -45.61 -24.38 26.21
C GLU A 6 -45.71 -24.67 24.70
N HIS A 7 -44.94 -25.68 24.28
CA HIS A 7 -45.56 -26.91 23.78
C HIS A 7 -44.67 -28.14 23.97
N ASN A 8 -45.32 -29.24 24.36
CA ASN A 8 -44.93 -30.65 24.30
C ASN A 8 -44.28 -31.30 25.54
N ASP A 9 -45.12 -31.53 26.55
CA ASP A 9 -45.06 -32.71 27.43
C ASP A 9 -45.74 -33.91 26.75
N VAL A 10 -45.11 -35.09 26.74
CA VAL A 10 -45.81 -36.38 26.84
C VAL A 10 -44.94 -37.38 27.61
N GLU A 11 -45.53 -37.93 28.67
CA GLU A 11 -44.99 -38.84 29.68
C GLU A 11 -44.62 -40.24 29.16
N ARG A 12 -43.66 -40.88 29.84
CA ARG A 12 -43.19 -42.25 29.57
C ARG A 12 -43.83 -43.21 30.59
N GLY A 13 -44.72 -44.09 30.13
CA GLY A 13 -45.31 -45.16 30.94
C GLY A 13 -44.36 -46.34 31.20
N ALA A 14 -44.65 -47.13 32.23
CA ALA A 14 -43.83 -48.25 32.72
C ALA A 14 -44.53 -49.63 32.60
N SER A 15 -43.66 -50.67 32.61
CA SER A 15 -43.89 -52.12 32.87
C SER A 15 -44.30 -53.04 31.71
N PHE A 16 -43.45 -54.02 31.36
CA PHE A 16 -43.62 -55.46 31.64
C PHE A 16 -42.43 -56.30 31.14
N GLU A 17 -42.04 -57.32 31.92
CA GLU A 17 -40.90 -58.24 31.73
C GLU A 17 -41.06 -59.25 30.57
N LYS A 18 -39.95 -59.75 29.99
CA LYS A 18 -39.67 -61.20 29.90
C LYS A 18 -38.23 -61.51 29.46
N SER A 19 -37.54 -62.34 30.25
CA SER A 19 -36.28 -63.02 29.94
C SER A 19 -36.52 -64.21 29.00
N VAL A 20 -35.71 -64.38 27.93
CA VAL A 20 -35.35 -65.70 27.37
C VAL A 20 -33.99 -65.65 26.63
N ASN A 21 -33.09 -66.56 27.01
CA ASN A 21 -31.84 -66.94 26.34
C ASN A 21 -32.07 -67.55 24.95
N GLY A 22 -31.16 -67.32 23.99
CA GLY A 22 -31.13 -68.12 22.76
C GLY A 22 -30.10 -67.64 21.73
N THR A 23 -29.14 -68.50 21.43
CA THR A 23 -27.99 -68.31 20.52
C THR A 23 -28.32 -68.49 19.04
N SER A 24 -27.56 -67.76 18.20
CA SER A 24 -27.11 -68.02 16.80
C SER A 24 -28.12 -68.08 15.64
N ALA A 25 -27.96 -67.19 14.64
CA ALA A 25 -27.41 -67.47 13.30
C ALA A 25 -27.90 -66.46 12.21
N VAL A 26 -26.96 -65.63 11.73
CA VAL A 26 -26.66 -65.11 10.36
C VAL A 26 -27.80 -64.75 9.36
N ASP A 27 -27.88 -63.50 8.85
CA ASP A 27 -27.43 -63.16 7.48
C ASP A 27 -27.53 -61.67 7.03
N HIS A 28 -26.44 -61.27 6.38
CA HIS A 28 -26.08 -60.24 5.37
C HIS A 28 -26.80 -58.89 5.13
N ALA A 29 -25.93 -57.91 4.79
CA ALA A 29 -26.14 -56.66 4.02
C ALA A 29 -26.47 -55.36 4.82
N GLY A 30 -25.45 -54.54 5.09
CA GLY A 30 -25.68 -53.13 5.46
C GLY A 30 -24.63 -52.37 6.29
N ALA A 31 -23.41 -52.86 6.46
CA ALA A 31 -22.43 -52.18 7.34
C ALA A 31 -21.73 -50.99 6.65
N ARG A 32 -22.02 -49.76 7.11
CA ARG A 32 -21.25 -48.53 6.82
C ARG A 32 -19.82 -48.65 7.41
N PRO A 33 -18.79 -48.02 6.81
CA PRO A 33 -17.43 -48.11 7.33
C PRO A 33 -17.33 -47.45 8.72
N LYS A 34 -16.78 -48.18 9.69
CA LYS A 34 -16.45 -47.67 11.04
C LYS A 34 -15.43 -46.54 10.92
N GLN A 35 -15.85 -45.32 11.19
CA GLN A 35 -14.95 -44.18 11.39
C GLN A 35 -14.05 -44.47 12.60
N ARG A 36 -12.74 -44.58 12.37
CA ARG A 36 -11.75 -44.75 13.42
C ARG A 36 -11.68 -43.47 14.26
N THR A 37 -12.04 -43.55 15.53
CA THR A 37 -11.79 -42.49 16.52
C THR A 37 -10.28 -42.41 16.79
N PRO A 38 -9.64 -41.22 16.71
CA PRO A 38 -8.24 -41.07 17.07
C PRO A 38 -8.05 -41.36 18.56
N TYR A 39 -6.97 -42.06 18.91
CA TYR A 39 -6.60 -42.32 20.30
C TYR A 39 -6.31 -41.01 21.04
N ASP A 40 -7.08 -40.75 22.09
CA ASP A 40 -6.84 -39.64 23.03
C ASP A 40 -5.76 -40.08 24.04
N TYR A 41 -4.52 -39.68 23.77
CA TYR A 41 -3.40 -39.87 24.69
C TYR A 41 -3.40 -38.75 25.74
N GLY A 42 -4.09 -38.99 26.86
CA GLY A 42 -3.73 -38.44 28.17
C GLY A 42 -3.66 -36.92 28.30
N GLY A 43 -4.67 -36.18 27.82
CA GLY A 43 -4.80 -34.74 28.07
C GLY A 43 -5.44 -34.42 29.42
N ASN A 44 -4.81 -33.56 30.22
CA ASN A 44 -5.35 -33.01 31.47
C ASN A 44 -6.76 -32.40 31.23
N PRO A 45 -7.82 -32.85 31.95
CA PRO A 45 -9.19 -32.39 31.73
C PRO A 45 -9.44 -30.91 32.11
N LEU A 46 -8.45 -30.23 32.69
CA LEU A 46 -8.48 -28.78 32.95
C LEU A 46 -7.72 -27.93 31.91
N ALA A 47 -7.11 -28.56 30.91
CA ALA A 47 -6.52 -27.85 29.79
C ALA A 47 -7.64 -27.45 28.81
N HIS A 48 -8.22 -26.27 29.00
CA HIS A 48 -9.05 -25.62 27.98
C HIS A 48 -8.17 -25.20 26.80
N VAL A 49 -7.82 -26.16 25.95
CA VAL A 49 -7.31 -25.84 24.61
C VAL A 49 -8.50 -25.38 23.81
N ALA A 50 -8.64 -24.05 23.65
CA ALA A 50 -9.55 -23.47 22.68
C ALA A 50 -9.12 -23.94 21.27
N THR A 51 -9.67 -25.07 20.83
CA THR A 51 -9.36 -25.75 19.57
C THR A 51 -10.28 -25.34 18.41
N ASN A 52 -11.31 -24.53 18.68
CA ASN A 52 -12.40 -24.28 17.72
C ASN A 52 -12.43 -22.86 17.11
N ASP A 53 -11.39 -22.04 17.30
CA ASP A 53 -11.35 -20.70 16.71
C ASP A 53 -10.18 -20.57 15.70
N PRO A 54 -10.44 -20.75 14.39
CA PRO A 54 -9.42 -20.75 13.35
C PRO A 54 -8.75 -19.37 13.16
N ASP A 55 -9.36 -18.28 13.63
CA ASP A 55 -8.79 -16.93 13.57
C ASP A 55 -7.76 -16.65 14.68
N LEU A 56 -7.64 -17.54 15.68
CA LEU A 56 -6.75 -17.34 16.83
C LEU A 56 -5.41 -18.09 16.72
N ARG A 57 -5.26 -19.03 15.78
CA ARG A 57 -4.06 -19.90 15.70
C ARG A 57 -3.76 -20.32 14.26
N LEU A 58 -2.68 -19.77 13.68
CA LEU A 58 -2.06 -20.32 12.49
C LEU A 58 -1.22 -21.56 12.89
N ALA A 59 -1.25 -22.59 12.04
CA ALA A 59 -0.45 -23.79 12.24
C ALA A 59 1.05 -23.47 12.18
N ALA A 60 1.86 -24.23 12.91
CA ALA A 60 3.32 -24.08 12.86
C ALA A 60 3.81 -24.25 11.42
N PHE A 61 4.35 -23.17 10.85
CA PHE A 61 4.84 -23.13 9.47
C PHE A 61 6.35 -22.86 9.48
N GLY A 62 7.13 -23.79 8.94
CA GLY A 62 8.60 -23.72 8.93
C GLY A 62 9.18 -22.54 8.14
N GLY A 63 8.37 -21.81 7.36
CA GLY A 63 8.81 -20.62 6.62
C GLY A 63 8.98 -19.36 7.48
N GLU A 64 8.42 -19.30 8.69
CA GLU A 64 8.54 -18.14 9.59
C GLU A 64 9.57 -18.34 10.73
N PHE A 65 10.18 -19.53 10.88
CA PHE A 65 11.12 -19.84 11.98
C PHE A 65 10.54 -19.69 13.41
N GLN A 66 9.21 -19.80 13.60
CA GLN A 66 8.59 -19.87 14.93
C GLN A 66 8.34 -21.34 15.35
N PRO A 67 9.03 -21.88 16.39
CA PRO A 67 8.94 -23.30 16.77
C PRO A 67 7.74 -23.67 17.66
N GLY A 68 6.73 -22.81 17.83
CA GLY A 68 5.59 -23.08 18.73
C GLY A 68 4.34 -22.23 18.51
N LEU A 69 3.28 -22.54 19.28
CA LEU A 69 2.03 -21.77 19.29
C LEU A 69 2.29 -20.34 19.78
N TYR A 70 2.35 -19.40 18.84
CA TYR A 70 2.57 -17.99 19.12
C TYR A 70 1.31 -17.20 18.78
N ARG A 71 0.81 -16.42 19.75
CA ARG A 71 -0.19 -15.40 19.48
C ARG A 71 0.55 -14.25 18.81
N PRO A 72 0.28 -13.90 17.54
CA PRO A 72 0.94 -12.74 16.94
C PRO A 72 0.61 -11.53 17.82
N PRO A 73 1.61 -10.80 18.34
CA PRO A 73 1.35 -9.56 19.03
C PRO A 73 0.67 -8.65 18.01
N ASN A 74 -0.44 -8.03 18.39
CA ASN A 74 -1.09 -7.00 17.57
C ASN A 74 -0.18 -5.75 17.57
N ARG A 75 0.94 -5.84 16.85
CA ARG A 75 1.93 -4.79 16.69
C ARG A 75 1.39 -3.81 15.67
N LYS A 76 0.90 -2.68 16.16
CA LYS A 76 0.62 -1.52 15.30
C LYS A 76 1.97 -0.93 14.87
N PHE A 77 2.40 -1.25 13.65
CA PHE A 77 3.53 -0.59 13.03
C PHE A 77 3.19 0.89 12.76
N ALA A 78 4.20 1.75 12.87
CA ALA A 78 4.06 3.13 12.43
C ALA A 78 3.84 3.19 10.91
N ASN A 79 3.18 4.24 10.42
CA ASN A 79 3.01 4.46 8.99
C ASN A 79 4.33 4.97 8.39
N PRO A 80 5.00 4.21 7.49
CA PRO A 80 6.25 4.64 6.90
C PRO A 80 6.06 5.60 5.71
N ALA A 81 4.84 5.75 5.18
CA ALA A 81 4.56 6.55 3.98
C ALA A 81 5.05 8.00 4.08
N PRO A 82 4.85 8.73 5.21
CA PRO A 82 5.28 10.11 5.29
C PRO A 82 6.80 10.28 5.23
N LEU A 83 7.57 9.31 5.73
CA LEU A 83 9.03 9.31 5.63
C LEU A 83 9.45 9.20 4.17
N GLY A 84 8.90 8.23 3.44
CA GLY A 84 9.20 8.04 2.02
C GLY A 84 8.75 9.23 1.16
N LEU A 85 7.58 9.79 1.42
CA LEU A 85 7.08 10.99 0.72
C LEU A 85 7.95 12.22 0.99
N SER A 86 8.46 12.38 2.21
CA SER A 86 9.38 13.49 2.55
C SER A 86 10.74 13.33 1.88
N ALA A 87 11.25 12.10 1.81
CA ALA A 87 12.49 11.77 1.09
C ALA A 87 12.40 12.06 -0.41
N PHE A 88 11.29 11.64 -1.02
CA PHE A 88 10.94 11.95 -2.39
C PHE A 88 10.86 13.47 -2.61
N ALA A 89 10.09 14.16 -1.76
CA ALA A 89 9.80 15.59 -1.91
C ALA A 89 11.06 16.44 -1.90
N LEU A 90 11.95 16.25 -0.90
CA LEU A 90 13.17 17.05 -0.79
C LEU A 90 14.10 16.84 -1.99
N THR A 91 14.30 15.60 -2.40
CA THR A 91 15.20 15.26 -3.52
C THR A 91 14.65 15.80 -4.83
N THR A 92 13.34 15.63 -5.06
CA THR A 92 12.63 16.17 -6.24
C THR A 92 12.68 17.70 -6.26
N PHE A 93 12.47 18.35 -5.12
CA PHE A 93 12.49 19.82 -5.00
C PHE A 93 13.83 20.39 -5.44
N VAL A 94 14.94 19.85 -4.92
CA VAL A 94 16.29 20.34 -5.25
C VAL A 94 16.62 20.11 -6.72
N LEU A 95 16.33 18.92 -7.27
CA LEU A 95 16.51 18.66 -8.69
C LEU A 95 15.68 19.61 -9.56
N SER A 96 14.44 19.84 -9.15
CA SER A 96 13.50 20.67 -9.91
C SER A 96 13.91 22.14 -9.92
N LEU A 97 14.48 22.66 -8.83
CA LEU A 97 15.06 24.02 -8.79
C LEU A 97 16.20 24.20 -9.79
N ILE A 98 17.02 23.15 -9.96
CA ILE A 98 18.12 23.15 -10.93
C ILE A 98 17.55 23.07 -12.35
N ASN A 99 16.54 22.23 -12.60
CA ASN A 99 15.88 22.12 -13.91
C ASN A 99 15.21 23.44 -14.35
N VAL A 100 14.63 24.21 -13.43
CA VAL A 100 14.08 25.55 -13.73
C VAL A 100 15.15 26.66 -13.75
N LYS A 101 16.44 26.28 -13.70
CA LYS A 101 17.60 27.19 -13.75
C LYS A 101 17.63 28.23 -12.63
N THR A 102 17.12 27.87 -11.46
CA THR A 102 17.16 28.76 -10.29
C THR A 102 18.61 29.10 -9.96
N ARG A 103 18.93 30.39 -9.86
CA ARG A 103 20.28 30.90 -9.54
C ARG A 103 21.38 30.47 -10.54
N SER A 104 21.03 30.05 -11.75
CA SER A 104 21.98 29.64 -12.80
C SER A 104 22.92 28.50 -12.36
N ILE A 105 22.45 27.60 -11.50
CA ILE A 105 23.19 26.41 -11.09
C ILE A 105 23.15 25.41 -12.26
N GLY A 106 24.29 25.22 -12.93
CA GLY A 106 24.36 24.43 -14.16
C GLY A 106 24.48 22.92 -13.95
N HIS A 107 25.05 22.45 -12.83
CA HIS A 107 25.32 21.03 -12.61
C HIS A 107 24.58 20.50 -11.36
N PRO A 108 23.87 19.36 -11.45
CA PRO A 108 23.09 18.78 -10.36
C PRO A 108 23.94 18.03 -9.32
N ASN A 109 25.19 18.42 -9.08
CA ASN A 109 26.12 17.70 -8.21
C ASN A 109 25.60 17.52 -6.78
N ILE A 110 24.87 18.52 -6.25
CA ILE A 110 24.28 18.43 -4.91
C ILE A 110 23.12 17.43 -4.83
N VAL A 111 22.43 17.18 -5.96
CA VAL A 111 21.33 16.22 -6.03
C VAL A 111 21.84 14.80 -5.82
N VAL A 112 23.06 14.48 -6.26
CA VAL A 112 23.66 13.14 -6.09
C VAL A 112 23.72 12.73 -4.63
N ALA A 113 24.06 13.65 -3.72
CA ALA A 113 24.07 13.36 -2.28
C ALA A 113 22.68 13.01 -1.73
N LEU A 114 21.65 13.76 -2.14
CA LEU A 114 20.26 13.48 -1.77
C LEU A 114 19.73 12.20 -2.42
N ALA A 115 20.13 11.95 -3.67
CA ALA A 115 19.75 10.80 -4.45
C ALA A 115 20.24 9.49 -3.83
N TYR A 116 21.45 9.47 -3.25
CA TYR A 116 21.89 8.30 -2.46
C TYR A 116 21.33 8.31 -1.04
N GLY A 117 21.46 9.42 -0.32
CA GLY A 117 21.23 9.44 1.12
C GLY A 117 19.76 9.42 1.51
N TYR A 118 18.90 10.18 0.82
CA TYR A 118 17.53 10.42 1.27
C TYR A 118 16.51 9.89 0.27
N GLY A 119 16.41 10.51 -0.92
CA GLY A 119 15.52 10.06 -1.99
C GLY A 119 15.79 8.63 -2.43
N GLY A 120 17.02 8.14 -2.29
CA GLY A 120 17.37 6.74 -2.56
C GLY A 120 17.18 5.84 -1.35
N LEU A 121 18.17 5.85 -0.45
CA LEU A 121 18.24 4.89 0.65
C LEU A 121 17.05 5.00 1.61
N VAL A 122 16.78 6.18 2.17
CA VAL A 122 15.71 6.33 3.17
C VAL A 122 14.34 6.07 2.55
N GLN A 123 14.11 6.51 1.31
CA GLN A 123 12.87 6.23 0.61
C GLN A 123 12.67 4.74 0.33
N LEU A 124 13.73 4.04 -0.10
CA LEU A 124 13.71 2.60 -0.30
C LEU A 124 13.40 1.86 1.00
N LEU A 125 14.04 2.25 2.11
CA LEU A 125 13.77 1.67 3.43
C LEU A 125 12.32 1.91 3.87
N ALA A 126 11.77 3.10 3.64
CA ALA A 126 10.35 3.37 3.91
C ALA A 126 9.45 2.43 3.09
N GLY A 127 9.77 2.19 1.82
CA GLY A 127 9.06 1.22 0.98
C GLY A 127 9.16 -0.23 1.47
N MET A 128 10.32 -0.65 2.02
CA MET A 128 10.46 -1.97 2.65
C MET A 128 9.54 -2.11 3.87
N TRP A 129 9.41 -1.05 4.66
CA TRP A 129 8.49 -1.03 5.80
C TRP A 129 7.01 -1.02 5.37
N GLU A 130 6.65 -0.42 4.24
CA GLU A 130 5.29 -0.53 3.70
C GLU A 130 4.90 -1.98 3.37
N MET A 131 5.85 -2.81 2.93
CA MET A 131 5.59 -4.25 2.74
C MET A 131 5.24 -4.92 4.06
N ALA A 132 5.97 -4.58 5.14
CA ALA A 132 5.73 -5.13 6.47
C ALA A 132 4.35 -4.74 7.04
N VAL A 133 3.80 -3.59 6.65
CA VAL A 133 2.46 -3.13 7.06
C VAL A 133 1.36 -3.57 6.07
N GLY A 134 1.72 -4.26 4.98
CA GLY A 134 0.78 -4.81 4.01
C GLY A 134 0.24 -3.81 2.98
N ASN A 135 0.91 -2.67 2.79
CA ASN A 135 0.52 -1.67 1.80
C ASN A 135 1.29 -1.86 0.49
N THR A 136 0.71 -2.65 -0.43
CA THR A 136 1.33 -2.96 -1.73
C THR A 136 1.62 -1.71 -2.55
N PHE A 137 0.68 -0.74 -2.59
CA PHE A 137 0.87 0.48 -3.36
C PHE A 137 2.06 1.29 -2.83
N GLY A 138 2.10 1.54 -1.52
CA GLY A 138 3.18 2.28 -0.87
C GLY A 138 4.53 1.57 -1.03
N ALA A 139 4.55 0.25 -0.85
CA ALA A 139 5.73 -0.57 -1.03
C ALA A 139 6.29 -0.46 -2.44
N THR A 140 5.47 -0.64 -3.46
CA THR A 140 5.91 -0.54 -4.86
C THR A 140 6.36 0.88 -5.18
N ALA A 141 5.55 1.89 -4.87
CA ALA A 141 5.86 3.27 -5.23
C ALA A 141 7.15 3.77 -4.55
N LEU A 142 7.24 3.66 -3.22
CA LEU A 142 8.38 4.21 -2.47
C LEU A 142 9.68 3.45 -2.77
N SER A 143 9.61 2.13 -2.88
CA SER A 143 10.80 1.32 -3.20
C SER A 143 11.30 1.60 -4.62
N SER A 144 10.39 1.67 -5.60
CA SER A 144 10.75 1.95 -6.99
C SER A 144 11.34 3.35 -7.13
N TYR A 145 10.75 4.38 -6.53
CA TYR A 145 11.33 5.73 -6.59
C TYR A 145 12.63 5.85 -5.77
N GLY A 146 12.79 5.07 -4.70
CA GLY A 146 14.10 4.90 -4.04
C GLY A 146 15.15 4.33 -5.00
N GLY A 147 14.79 3.28 -5.73
CA GLY A 147 15.61 2.71 -6.79
C GLY A 147 15.90 3.71 -7.92
N PHE A 148 14.92 4.51 -8.34
CA PHE A 148 15.11 5.59 -9.32
C PHE A 148 16.20 6.56 -8.87
N TRP A 149 16.12 7.06 -7.64
CA TRP A 149 17.09 8.03 -7.14
C TRP A 149 18.49 7.43 -7.03
N ILE A 150 18.61 6.18 -6.58
CA ILE A 150 19.91 5.48 -6.56
C ILE A 150 20.46 5.33 -7.98
N ALA A 151 19.64 4.88 -8.94
CA ALA A 151 20.06 4.74 -10.34
C ALA A 151 20.45 6.09 -10.96
N PHE A 152 19.69 7.15 -10.70
CA PHE A 152 19.99 8.52 -11.12
C PHE A 152 21.32 9.01 -10.52
N GLY A 153 21.55 8.75 -9.23
CA GLY A 153 22.83 9.03 -8.58
C GLY A 153 23.99 8.29 -9.22
N ILE A 154 23.82 7.00 -9.54
CA ILE A 154 24.83 6.16 -10.22
C ILE A 154 25.21 6.75 -11.58
N VAL A 155 24.21 7.16 -12.39
CA VAL A 155 24.46 7.75 -13.71
C VAL A 155 25.32 9.01 -13.61
N LEU A 156 25.04 9.87 -12.63
CA LEU A 156 25.69 11.18 -12.47
C LEU A 156 26.94 11.16 -11.57
N THR A 157 27.34 10.01 -11.03
CA THR A 157 28.55 9.92 -10.19
C THR A 157 29.79 9.72 -11.07
N PRO A 158 30.67 10.74 -11.19
CA PRO A 158 31.89 10.61 -12.00
C PRO A 158 32.90 9.67 -11.32
N GLY A 159 33.71 8.99 -12.15
CA GLY A 159 34.89 8.22 -11.72
C GLY A 159 34.65 6.86 -11.06
N VAL A 160 33.43 6.52 -10.65
CA VAL A 160 33.11 5.18 -10.10
C VAL A 160 32.47 4.29 -11.16
N PHE A 161 31.40 4.78 -11.80
CA PHE A 161 30.63 4.01 -12.78
C PHE A 161 30.83 4.52 -14.22
N GLU A 162 31.24 5.78 -14.37
CA GLU A 162 31.57 6.41 -15.67
C GLU A 162 30.45 6.35 -16.73
N ILE A 163 29.19 6.13 -16.32
CA ILE A 163 28.06 5.93 -17.25
C ILE A 163 27.85 7.17 -18.13
N GLU A 164 27.71 8.35 -17.52
CA GLU A 164 27.55 9.60 -18.26
C GLU A 164 28.75 9.86 -19.18
N GLU A 165 29.98 9.68 -18.70
CA GLU A 165 31.19 9.92 -19.49
C GLU A 165 31.27 9.02 -20.72
N ILE A 166 30.99 7.73 -20.58
CA ILE A 166 31.02 6.76 -21.68
C ILE A 166 29.95 7.11 -22.72
N LEU A 167 28.73 7.42 -22.28
CA LEU A 167 27.62 7.74 -23.18
C LEU A 167 27.79 9.10 -23.86
N VAL A 168 28.40 10.08 -23.19
CA VAL A 168 28.74 11.38 -23.79
C VAL A 168 29.81 11.19 -24.86
N LYS A 169 30.83 10.36 -24.61
CA LYS A 169 31.87 10.02 -25.60
C LYS A 169 31.30 9.30 -26.84
N SER A 170 30.29 8.46 -26.66
CA SER A 170 29.62 7.78 -27.79
C SER A 170 28.60 8.67 -28.52
N GLY A 171 28.19 9.78 -27.90
CA GLY A 171 27.15 10.67 -28.43
C GLY A 171 25.72 10.19 -28.15
N ASP A 172 25.54 9.13 -27.35
CA ASP A 172 24.23 8.50 -27.11
C ASP A 172 23.56 8.96 -25.81
N PHE A 173 24.26 9.73 -24.96
CA PHE A 173 23.79 10.08 -23.62
C PHE A 173 22.37 10.62 -23.57
N TYR A 174 22.02 11.60 -24.41
CA TYR A 174 20.69 12.19 -24.39
C TYR A 174 19.58 11.20 -24.76
N ASN A 175 19.82 10.36 -25.77
CA ASN A 175 18.87 9.32 -26.15
C ASN A 175 18.72 8.27 -25.05
N SER A 176 19.82 7.78 -24.49
CA SER A 176 19.80 6.79 -23.41
C SER A 176 19.12 7.32 -22.15
N PHE A 177 19.43 8.56 -21.76
CA PHE A 177 18.86 9.18 -20.56
C PHE A 177 17.38 9.57 -20.77
N GLY A 178 17.02 10.03 -21.96
CA GLY A 178 15.63 10.27 -22.33
C GLY A 178 14.78 9.00 -22.28
N LEU A 179 15.28 7.88 -22.83
CA LEU A 179 14.61 6.58 -22.75
C LEU A 179 14.50 6.07 -21.31
N PHE A 180 15.52 6.27 -20.49
CA PHE A 180 15.48 5.97 -19.05
C PHE A 180 14.32 6.72 -18.36
N LEU A 181 14.20 8.03 -18.60
CA LEU A 181 13.10 8.85 -18.05
C LEU A 181 11.73 8.45 -18.62
N MET A 182 11.65 8.06 -19.89
CA MET A 182 10.39 7.59 -20.48
C MET A 182 9.92 6.27 -19.89
N GLY A 183 10.84 5.37 -19.50
CA GLY A 183 10.48 4.18 -18.71
C GLY A 183 9.84 4.54 -17.38
N TRP A 184 10.37 5.56 -16.69
CA TRP A 184 9.81 6.07 -15.44
C TRP A 184 8.47 6.79 -15.62
N PHE A 185 8.27 7.48 -16.74
CA PHE A 185 6.95 8.00 -17.12
C PHE A 185 5.92 6.85 -17.22
N ILE A 186 6.21 5.79 -17.99
CA ILE A 186 5.26 4.67 -18.14
C ILE A 186 4.91 4.05 -16.77
N PHE A 187 5.92 3.81 -15.93
CA PHE A 187 5.71 3.30 -14.59
C PHE A 187 4.85 4.24 -13.73
N THR A 188 5.14 5.54 -13.76
CA THR A 188 4.41 6.56 -13.00
C THR A 188 2.96 6.68 -13.47
N PHE A 189 2.72 6.62 -14.78
CA PHE A 189 1.39 6.64 -15.38
C PHE A 189 0.53 5.47 -14.89
N LEU A 190 1.10 4.26 -14.80
CA LEU A 190 0.40 3.10 -14.24
C LEU A 190 0.03 3.33 -12.77
N LEU A 191 0.94 3.88 -11.96
CA LEU A 191 0.63 4.21 -10.57
C LEU A 191 -0.39 5.34 -10.45
N PHE A 192 -0.34 6.34 -11.34
CA PHE A 192 -1.31 7.43 -11.41
C PHE A 192 -2.73 6.89 -11.61
N LEU A 193 -2.94 5.94 -12.53
CA LEU A 193 -4.25 5.31 -12.71
C LEU A 193 -4.76 4.62 -11.44
N CYS A 194 -3.87 4.00 -10.67
CA CYS A 194 -4.21 3.39 -9.38
C CYS A 194 -4.59 4.43 -8.30
N THR A 195 -4.26 5.71 -8.47
CA THR A 195 -4.58 6.78 -7.50
C THR A 195 -5.94 7.45 -7.73
N LEU A 196 -6.65 7.15 -8.82
CA LEU A 196 -7.92 7.80 -9.18
C LEU A 196 -9.06 7.56 -8.16
N ARG A 197 -8.95 6.54 -7.29
CA ARG A 197 -9.89 6.30 -6.18
C ARG A 197 -9.45 6.90 -4.84
N SER A 198 -8.24 7.45 -4.79
CA SER A 198 -7.63 8.01 -3.58
C SER A 198 -8.07 9.46 -3.33
N THR A 199 -7.27 10.19 -2.57
CA THR A 199 -7.44 11.62 -2.29
C THR A 199 -7.05 12.44 -3.52
N VAL A 200 -7.63 13.63 -3.66
CA VAL A 200 -7.30 14.55 -4.76
C VAL A 200 -5.82 14.94 -4.71
N ALA A 201 -5.28 15.19 -3.51
CA ALA A 201 -3.87 15.54 -3.33
C ALA A 201 -2.92 14.38 -3.71
N PHE A 202 -3.30 13.14 -3.43
CA PHE A 202 -2.49 11.98 -3.80
C PHE A 202 -2.52 11.72 -5.30
N CYS A 203 -3.69 11.86 -5.92
CA CYS A 203 -3.83 11.79 -7.37
C CYS A 203 -3.07 12.91 -8.09
N PHE A 204 -3.12 14.13 -7.55
CA PHE A 204 -2.41 15.28 -8.09
C PHE A 204 -0.88 15.10 -8.02
N LEU A 205 -0.36 14.52 -6.94
CA LEU A 205 1.06 14.18 -6.81
C LEU A 205 1.52 13.30 -7.97
N PHE A 206 0.84 12.18 -8.22
CA PHE A 206 1.23 11.26 -9.28
C PHE A 206 1.04 11.87 -10.67
N PHE A 207 -0.01 12.66 -10.89
CA PHE A 207 -0.19 13.41 -12.14
C PHE A 207 0.97 14.38 -12.41
N THR A 208 1.33 15.21 -11.42
CA THR A 208 2.41 16.18 -11.60
C THR A 208 3.77 15.50 -11.79
N LEU A 209 4.02 14.39 -11.09
CA LEU A 209 5.22 13.60 -11.28
C LEU A 209 5.28 12.94 -12.67
N ASP A 210 4.16 12.40 -13.15
CA ASP A 210 4.03 11.81 -14.48
C ASP A 210 4.37 12.83 -15.58
N MET A 211 3.78 14.02 -15.48
CA MET A 211 4.06 15.15 -16.38
C MET A 211 5.53 15.57 -16.29
N ALA A 212 6.14 15.57 -15.10
CA ALA A 212 7.56 15.88 -14.94
C ALA A 212 8.44 14.88 -15.70
N PHE A 213 8.23 13.57 -15.52
CA PHE A 213 8.99 12.55 -16.24
C PHE A 213 8.79 12.61 -17.75
N MET A 214 7.55 12.81 -18.20
CA MET A 214 7.25 12.92 -19.63
C MET A 214 8.00 14.10 -20.27
N LEU A 215 7.91 15.29 -19.65
CA LEU A 215 8.55 16.49 -20.19
C LEU A 215 10.07 16.41 -20.12
N LEU A 216 10.64 15.90 -19.03
CA LEU A 216 12.08 15.68 -18.94
C LEU A 216 12.55 14.67 -20.00
N GLY A 217 11.86 13.54 -20.14
CA GLY A 217 12.17 12.51 -21.15
C GLY A 217 12.13 13.06 -22.57
N ILE A 218 11.08 13.80 -22.95
CA ILE A 218 11.00 14.49 -24.24
C ILE A 218 12.14 15.51 -24.40
N GLY A 219 12.46 16.26 -23.34
CA GLY A 219 13.54 17.24 -23.36
C GLY A 219 14.90 16.64 -23.73
N TYR A 220 15.20 15.44 -23.21
CA TYR A 220 16.41 14.71 -23.56
C TYR A 220 16.33 14.03 -24.94
N LEU A 221 15.18 13.48 -25.33
CA LEU A 221 15.01 12.83 -26.65
C LEU A 221 15.00 13.83 -27.82
N GLN A 222 14.63 15.08 -27.56
CA GLN A 222 14.64 16.17 -28.54
C GLN A 222 15.87 17.07 -28.38
N ALA A 223 16.98 16.52 -27.86
CA ALA A 223 18.22 17.25 -27.71
C ALA A 223 18.79 17.70 -29.06
N ASP A 224 19.40 18.88 -29.07
CA ASP A 224 20.13 19.43 -30.21
C ASP A 224 21.65 19.45 -29.95
N ALA A 225 22.41 20.08 -30.84
CA ALA A 225 23.87 20.20 -30.69
C ALA A 225 24.30 20.99 -29.44
N ASN A 226 23.41 21.78 -28.83
CA ASN A 226 23.66 22.61 -27.66
C ASN A 226 23.21 21.94 -26.36
N GLY A 227 22.46 20.84 -26.43
CA GLY A 227 22.05 20.03 -25.30
C GLY A 227 20.57 19.65 -25.31
N PRO A 228 20.00 19.23 -24.16
CA PRO A 228 18.59 18.89 -24.08
C PRO A 228 17.70 20.12 -24.31
N GLN A 229 16.50 19.89 -24.83
CA GLN A 229 15.52 20.91 -25.17
C GLN A 229 15.09 21.68 -23.91
N GLU A 230 15.58 22.92 -23.80
CA GLU A 230 15.52 23.69 -22.56
C GLU A 230 14.10 23.93 -22.05
N SER A 231 13.16 24.25 -22.93
CA SER A 231 11.79 24.56 -22.51
C SER A 231 11.09 23.37 -21.85
N CYS A 232 11.36 22.15 -22.31
CA CYS A 232 10.84 20.91 -21.74
C CYS A 232 11.51 20.61 -20.40
N ILE A 233 12.83 20.86 -20.27
CA ILE A 233 13.53 20.70 -18.99
C ILE A 233 12.97 21.65 -17.93
N VAL A 234 12.76 22.92 -18.28
CA VAL A 234 12.17 23.91 -17.37
C VAL A 234 10.73 23.55 -17.03
N ALA A 235 9.91 23.17 -18.01
CA ALA A 235 8.53 22.75 -17.77
C ALA A 235 8.46 21.50 -16.86
N GLY A 236 9.30 20.50 -17.13
CA GLY A 236 9.42 19.31 -16.30
C GLY A 236 9.87 19.62 -14.87
N GLY A 237 10.80 20.56 -14.70
CA GLY A 237 11.19 21.10 -13.40
C GLY A 237 10.03 21.78 -12.67
N ALA A 238 9.21 22.58 -13.36
CA ALA A 238 8.04 23.21 -12.74
C ALA A 238 7.02 22.19 -12.22
N PHE A 239 6.73 21.15 -13.02
CA PHE A 239 5.90 20.02 -12.57
C PHE A 239 6.53 19.24 -11.42
N GLY A 240 7.86 19.07 -11.41
CA GLY A 240 8.59 18.47 -10.30
C GLY A 240 8.49 19.29 -9.00
N LEU A 241 8.51 20.62 -9.06
CA LEU A 241 8.25 21.48 -7.90
C LEU A 241 6.83 21.26 -7.37
N MET A 242 5.83 21.22 -8.25
CA MET A 242 4.44 20.95 -7.85
C MET A 242 4.30 19.58 -7.19
N ALA A 243 4.97 18.55 -7.74
CA ALA A 243 5.01 17.21 -7.18
C ALA A 243 5.65 17.21 -5.78
N ALA A 244 6.76 17.93 -5.59
CA ALA A 244 7.44 18.02 -4.30
C ALA A 244 6.58 18.68 -3.20
N PHE A 245 5.96 19.82 -3.50
CA PHE A 245 5.05 20.47 -2.54
C PHE A 245 3.84 19.61 -2.20
N THR A 246 3.28 18.93 -3.20
CA THR A 246 2.15 18.01 -2.99
C THR A 246 2.59 16.77 -2.19
N ALA A 247 3.83 16.31 -2.34
CA ALA A 247 4.39 15.20 -1.57
C ALA A 247 4.56 15.55 -0.10
N TRP A 248 5.10 16.74 0.21
CA TRP A 248 5.13 17.24 1.57
C TRP A 248 3.74 17.46 2.15
N TYR A 249 2.77 17.91 1.35
CA TYR A 249 1.37 18.00 1.79
C TYR A 249 0.81 16.64 2.22
N ASN A 250 0.98 15.60 1.38
CA ASN A 250 0.54 14.25 1.71
C ASN A 250 1.31 13.66 2.91
N ALA A 251 2.61 13.95 3.04
CA ALA A 251 3.41 13.55 4.19
C ALA A 251 2.91 14.21 5.47
N LEU A 252 2.66 15.52 5.44
CA LEU A 252 2.15 16.27 6.58
C LEU A 252 0.76 15.77 6.98
N ALA A 253 -0.12 15.48 6.03
CA ALA A 253 -1.43 14.87 6.30
C ALA A 253 -1.33 13.46 6.91
N GLY A 254 -0.23 12.73 6.64
CA GLY A 254 0.05 11.42 7.25
C GLY A 254 0.78 11.47 8.60
N ILE A 255 1.45 12.59 8.92
CA ILE A 255 2.12 12.82 10.22
C ILE A 255 1.16 13.46 11.23
N ALA A 256 0.34 14.40 10.77
CA ALA A 256 -0.54 15.19 11.62
C ALA A 256 -1.69 14.34 12.17
N ASP A 257 -1.78 14.29 13.50
CA ASP A 257 -2.84 13.66 14.27
C ASP A 257 -3.27 14.59 15.42
N SER A 258 -4.40 14.29 16.09
CA SER A 258 -4.92 15.09 17.20
C SER A 258 -3.98 15.19 18.40
N SER A 259 -2.94 14.35 18.45
CA SER A 259 -1.92 14.34 19.50
C SER A 259 -0.75 15.29 19.22
N ASN A 260 -0.46 15.63 17.95
CA ASN A 260 0.73 16.39 17.56
C ASN A 260 0.44 17.63 16.69
N SER A 261 -0.83 17.88 16.32
CA SER A 261 -1.23 19.03 15.53
C SER A 261 -2.44 19.75 16.12
N PHE A 262 -2.41 21.09 16.07
CA PHE A 262 -3.55 21.95 16.45
C PHE A 262 -4.72 21.87 15.47
N PHE A 263 -4.49 21.38 14.24
CA PHE A 263 -5.50 21.21 13.21
C PHE A 263 -5.23 19.97 12.36
N VAL A 264 -6.29 19.25 11.99
CA VAL A 264 -6.20 18.13 11.05
C VAL A 264 -6.26 18.69 9.63
N ILE A 265 -5.29 18.31 8.79
CA ILE A 265 -5.20 18.83 7.43
C ILE A 265 -6.38 18.31 6.60
N PRO A 266 -7.14 19.21 5.93
CA PRO A 266 -8.31 18.81 5.18
C PRO A 266 -7.91 18.02 3.92
N VAL A 267 -8.30 16.76 3.85
CA VAL A 267 -8.05 15.93 2.67
C VAL A 267 -9.30 15.88 1.80
N ALA A 268 -9.23 16.43 0.59
CA ALA A 268 -10.29 16.33 -0.38
C ALA A 268 -10.31 14.92 -1.01
N HIS A 269 -11.49 14.32 -1.11
CA HIS A 269 -11.72 13.01 -1.72
C HIS A 269 -12.54 13.18 -3.00
N PHE A 270 -12.27 12.34 -4.01
CA PHE A 270 -13.09 12.35 -5.22
C PHE A 270 -14.55 11.97 -4.93
N PRO A 271 -15.51 12.50 -5.71
CA PRO A 271 -16.92 12.17 -5.55
C PRO A 271 -17.16 10.65 -5.63
N TRP A 272 -16.46 9.93 -6.48
CA TRP A 272 -16.63 8.48 -6.66
C TRP A 272 -15.80 7.63 -5.68
N SER A 273 -14.93 8.24 -4.85
CA SER A 273 -14.19 7.53 -3.80
C SER A 273 -15.13 7.04 -2.70
N GLU A 274 -14.78 5.99 -1.96
CA GLU A 274 -15.60 5.41 -0.89
C GLU A 274 -16.00 6.45 0.16
N LYS A 275 -15.03 7.23 0.66
CA LYS A 275 -15.29 8.36 1.58
C LYS A 275 -16.17 9.45 0.95
N GLY A 276 -16.10 9.64 -0.37
CA GLY A 276 -16.96 10.57 -1.10
C GLY A 276 -18.41 10.06 -1.19
N ARG A 277 -18.60 8.76 -1.41
CA ARG A 277 -19.91 8.08 -1.38
C ARG A 277 -20.52 8.12 0.02
N GLU A 278 -19.73 7.83 1.06
CA GLU A 278 -20.15 7.92 2.46
C GLU A 278 -20.64 9.33 2.82
N ARG A 279 -19.92 10.38 2.41
CA ARG A 279 -20.34 11.77 2.64
C ARG A 279 -21.64 12.10 1.92
N ARG A 280 -21.85 11.64 0.68
CA ARG A 280 -23.12 11.86 -0.03
C ARG A 280 -24.29 11.16 0.63
N ASN A 281 -24.11 9.90 1.04
CA ASN A 281 -25.18 9.14 1.71
C ASN A 281 -25.59 9.76 3.04
N LYS A 282 -24.68 10.46 3.74
CA LYS A 282 -24.99 11.22 4.97
C LYS A 282 -25.77 12.52 4.70
N VAL A 283 -25.70 13.06 3.49
CA VAL A 283 -26.35 14.32 3.08
C VAL A 283 -27.61 14.05 2.25
N ASP A 284 -27.97 12.78 2.05
CA ASP A 284 -29.17 12.37 1.33
C ASP A 284 -30.43 12.68 2.15
N ASN A 285 -30.88 13.94 2.05
CA ASN A 285 -32.10 14.45 2.65
C ASN A 285 -33.34 14.08 1.81
N SER A 286 -33.27 13.08 0.93
CA SER A 286 -34.40 12.63 0.11
C SER A 286 -35.62 12.25 0.96
N ALA A 287 -35.41 11.60 2.11
CA ALA A 287 -36.47 11.30 3.07
C ALA A 287 -37.09 12.57 3.67
N ALA A 288 -36.27 13.55 4.09
CA ALA A 288 -36.74 14.82 4.65
C ALA A 288 -37.45 15.71 3.61
N ARG A 289 -37.05 15.60 2.33
CA ARG A 289 -37.73 16.27 1.20
C ARG A 289 -39.07 15.62 0.88
N ALA A 290 -39.13 14.29 0.90
CA ALA A 290 -40.39 13.55 0.68
C ALA A 290 -41.40 13.82 1.82
N GLU A 291 -40.95 13.94 3.07
CA GLU A 291 -41.80 14.35 4.19
C GLU A 291 -42.32 15.78 4.05
N ALA A 292 -41.51 16.70 3.54
CA ALA A 292 -41.93 18.09 3.30
C ALA A 292 -42.95 18.20 2.16
N GLU A 293 -42.88 17.36 1.13
CA GLU A 293 -43.87 17.31 0.05
C GLU A 293 -45.21 16.70 0.48
N HIS A 294 -45.23 15.85 1.51
CA HIS A 294 -46.46 15.29 2.08
C HIS A 294 -47.19 16.25 3.05
N LEU A 295 -46.53 17.32 3.48
CA LEU A 295 -47.06 18.33 4.40
C LEU A 295 -47.54 19.62 3.70
N ALA A 296 -47.40 19.71 2.38
CA ALA A 296 -47.86 20.81 1.52
C ALA A 296 -49.14 20.43 0.76
#